data_AF-A0A1M6VV04-F1
#
_entry.id   AF-A0A1M6VV04-F1
#
_cell.length_a   1.000
_cell.length_b   1.000
_cell.length_c   1.000
_cell.angle_alpha   90.00
_cell.angle_beta   90.00
_cell.angle_gamma   90.00
#
_symmetry.space_group_name_H-M   'P 1'
#
loop_
_entity.id
_entity.type
_entity.pdbx_description
1 polymer ?
#
loop_
_entity_poly.entity_id
_entity_poly.type
_entity_poly.pdbx_seq_one_letter_code
_entity_poly.pdbx_strand_id
1 'polypeptide(L)'
;MDVLHRVADLATVANPIYFQEDDRLAFTASRIIEKGWVTANALEDWMGRFIKPEGPEPDDTIRLTNLEHFLRSLYFLLKWKQVDSGLIEKVDERLRALSWYVQANVL
;
A
#
# COMPACT_ATOMS: atom_id res chain seq x y z
N MET A 1 10.73 -7.62 9.26
CA MET A 1 9.49 -7.95 8.52
C MET A 1 8.24 -7.66 9.31
N ASP A 2 8.19 -7.98 10.61
CA ASP A 2 7.02 -7.77 11.46
C ASP A 2 6.41 -6.37 11.37
N VAL A 3 7.24 -5.32 11.33
CA VAL A 3 6.76 -3.94 11.20
C VAL A 3 6.09 -3.68 9.84
N LEU A 4 6.67 -4.15 8.73
CA LEU A 4 6.06 -4.00 7.40
C LEU A 4 4.74 -4.78 7.29
N HIS A 5 4.68 -5.97 7.89
CA HIS A 5 3.43 -6.72 7.98
C HIS A 5 2.37 -5.95 8.76
N ARG A 6 2.72 -5.39 9.93
CA ARG A 6 1.80 -4.55 10.70
C ARG A 6 1.34 -3.31 9.94
N VAL A 7 2.24 -2.66 9.20
CA VAL A 7 1.87 -1.51 8.36
C VAL A 7 0.84 -1.92 7.30
N ALA A 8 1.02 -3.06 6.63
CA ALA A 8 0.07 -3.56 5.66
C ALA A 8 -1.27 -3.99 6.30
N ASP A 9 -1.25 -4.58 7.51
CA ASP A 9 -2.47 -4.89 8.26
C ASP A 9 -3.26 -3.60 8.56
N LEU A 10 -2.55 -2.58 9.05
CA LEU A 10 -3.14 -1.29 9.40
C LEU A 10 -3.66 -0.53 8.17
N ALA A 11 -3.02 -0.68 7.01
CA ALA A 11 -3.47 -0.08 5.75
C ALA A 11 -4.74 -0.74 5.18
N THR A 12 -5.18 -1.87 5.72
CA THR A 12 -6.32 -2.66 5.20
C THR A 12 -7.43 -2.89 6.23
N VAL A 13 -7.45 -2.07 7.29
CA VAL A 13 -8.49 -2.13 8.33
C VAL A 13 -9.86 -1.74 7.78
N ALA A 14 -10.90 -2.35 8.34
CA ALA A 14 -12.30 -2.13 7.93
C ALA A 14 -12.88 -0.78 8.36
N ASN A 15 -12.18 -0.03 9.22
CA ASN A 15 -12.58 1.31 9.64
C ASN A 15 -11.80 2.35 8.84
N PRO A 16 -12.36 3.55 8.58
CA PRO A 16 -11.61 4.63 7.96
C PRO A 16 -10.34 4.93 8.76
N ILE A 17 -9.22 4.99 8.06
CA ILE A 17 -7.96 5.46 8.64
C ILE A 17 -8.06 6.98 8.86
N TYR A 18 -7.72 7.46 10.05
CA TYR A 18 -7.88 8.87 10.41
C TYR A 18 -6.89 9.77 9.65
N PHE A 19 -7.13 11.08 9.65
CA PHE A 19 -6.32 12.07 8.93
C PHE A 19 -4.80 11.85 9.10
N GLN A 20 -4.08 11.72 7.97
CA GLN A 20 -2.63 11.51 7.86
C GLN A 20 -2.08 10.20 8.44
N GLU A 21 -2.92 9.25 8.86
CA GLU A 21 -2.43 7.95 9.29
C GLU A 21 -1.87 7.12 8.12
N ASP A 22 -2.47 7.21 6.93
CA ASP A 22 -1.96 6.69 5.67
C ASP A 22 -0.54 7.21 5.35
N ASP A 23 -0.33 8.52 5.47
CA ASP A 23 0.99 9.15 5.30
C ASP A 23 2.02 8.66 6.32
N ARG A 24 1.61 8.47 7.59
CA ARG A 24 2.51 7.96 8.65
C ARG A 24 2.88 6.50 8.43
N LEU A 25 1.93 5.68 7.99
CA LEU A 25 2.17 4.29 7.60
C LEU A 25 3.12 4.22 6.40
N ALA A 26 2.86 5.01 5.37
CA ALA A 26 3.70 5.10 4.17
C ALA A 26 5.12 5.59 4.49
N PHE A 27 5.24 6.60 5.37
CA PHE A 27 6.54 7.07 5.85
C PHE A 27 7.32 5.96 6.54
N THR A 28 6.69 5.21 7.43
CA THR A 28 7.31 4.09 8.15
C THR A 28 7.82 3.02 7.17
N ALA A 29 6.97 2.60 6.23
CA ALA A 29 7.37 1.64 5.20
C ALA A 29 8.53 2.16 4.34
N SER A 30 8.45 3.41 3.86
CA SER A 30 9.49 4.02 3.03
C SER A 30 10.85 4.08 3.72
N ARG A 31 10.89 4.30 5.04
CA ARG A 31 12.14 4.34 5.82
C ARG A 31 12.78 2.97 5.95
N ILE A 32 11.98 1.94 6.18
CA ILE A 32 12.47 0.55 6.26
C ILE A 32 13.05 0.12 4.91
N ILE A 33 12.34 0.44 3.82
CA ILE A 33 12.75 0.14 2.44
C ILE A 33 14.04 0.89 2.09
N GLU A 34 14.08 2.21 2.28
CA GLU A 34 15.25 3.07 2.01
C GLU A 34 16.51 2.61 2.76
N LYS A 35 16.35 2.10 3.98
CA LYS A 35 17.47 1.63 4.80
C LYS A 35 17.97 0.23 4.42
N GLY A 36 17.31 -0.46 3.49
CA GLY A 36 17.69 -1.82 3.09
C GLY A 36 17.55 -2.84 4.22
N TRP A 37 16.67 -2.59 5.20
CA TRP A 37 16.46 -3.48 6.34
C TRP A 37 15.64 -4.74 6.01
N VAL A 38 15.22 -4.86 4.75
CA VAL A 38 14.44 -5.97 4.23
C VAL A 38 15.08 -6.47 2.95
N THR A 39 15.07 -7.79 2.78
CA THR A 39 15.59 -8.42 1.56
C THR A 39 14.62 -8.23 0.41
N ALA A 40 15.10 -8.33 -0.83
CA ALA A 40 14.26 -8.25 -2.02
C ALA A 40 13.13 -9.29 -2.00
N ASN A 41 13.43 -10.54 -1.60
CA ASN A 41 12.41 -11.60 -1.48
C ASN A 41 11.33 -11.24 -0.46
N ALA A 42 11.72 -10.74 0.71
CA ALA A 42 10.77 -10.39 1.75
C ALA A 42 9.92 -9.16 1.35
N LEU A 43 10.48 -8.26 0.56
CA LEU A 43 9.74 -7.14 -0.02
C LEU A 43 8.74 -7.61 -1.09
N GLU A 44 9.11 -8.61 -1.89
CA GLU A 44 8.21 -9.23 -2.87
C GLU A 44 7.02 -9.90 -2.17
N ASP A 45 7.29 -10.68 -1.12
CA ASP A 45 6.25 -11.32 -0.30
C ASP A 45 5.32 -10.27 0.33
N TRP A 46 5.89 -9.16 0.81
CA TRP A 46 5.11 -8.04 1.35
C TRP A 46 4.23 -7.37 0.29
N MET A 47 4.75 -7.16 -0.92
CA MET A 47 3.97 -6.62 -2.05
C MET A 47 2.82 -7.55 -2.47
N GLY A 48 2.97 -8.85 -2.27
CA GLY A 48 1.91 -9.84 -2.44
C GLY A 48 0.69 -9.63 -1.54
N ARG A 49 0.80 -8.80 -0.50
CA ARG A 49 -0.32 -8.48 0.41
C ARG A 49 -1.24 -7.37 -0.12
N PHE A 50 -0.80 -6.62 -1.13
CA PHE A 50 -1.56 -5.51 -1.72
C PHE A 50 -2.34 -5.94 -2.96
N ILE A 51 -2.80 -7.19 -2.98
CA ILE A 51 -3.56 -7.76 -4.08
C ILE A 51 -5.04 -7.51 -3.83
N LYS A 52 -5.74 -7.15 -4.90
CA LYS A 52 -7.20 -7.02 -4.93
C LYS A 52 -7.86 -8.31 -4.39
N PRO A 53 -8.86 -8.24 -3.50
CA PRO A 53 -9.68 -9.40 -3.14
C PRO A 53 -10.32 -10.04 -4.38
N GLU A 54 -10.32 -11.38 -4.44
CA GLU A 54 -11.05 -12.13 -5.47
C GLU A 54 -12.55 -12.17 -5.12
N GLY A 55 -13.29 -11.11 -5.43
CA GLY A 55 -14.75 -11.13 -5.34
C GLY A 55 -15.37 -9.77 -4.98
N PRO A 56 -16.66 -9.56 -5.30
CA PRO A 56 -17.40 -8.39 -4.88
C PRO A 56 -17.88 -8.61 -3.44
N GLU A 57 -17.03 -8.31 -2.45
CA GLU A 57 -17.53 -8.13 -1.08
C GLU A 57 -18.05 -6.69 -0.93
N PRO A 58 -19.35 -6.48 -0.64
CA PRO A 58 -19.96 -5.15 -0.54
C PRO A 58 -19.33 -4.24 0.53
N ASP A 59 -18.59 -4.84 1.48
CA ASP A 59 -18.05 -4.17 2.67
C ASP A 59 -16.54 -3.85 2.57
N ASP A 60 -15.90 -4.17 1.45
CA ASP A 60 -14.46 -3.95 1.26
C ASP A 60 -14.11 -2.50 0.83
N THR A 61 -15.10 -1.67 0.52
CA THR A 61 -14.91 -0.29 0.04
C THR A 61 -13.95 0.52 0.92
N ILE A 62 -14.16 0.53 2.24
CA ILE A 62 -13.32 1.29 3.18
C ILE A 62 -11.89 0.74 3.18
N ARG A 63 -11.73 -0.58 3.17
CA ARG A 63 -10.42 -1.24 3.17
C ARG A 63 -9.64 -0.92 1.91
N LEU A 64 -10.32 -0.90 0.77
CA LEU A 64 -9.72 -0.60 -0.53
C LEU A 64 -9.36 0.88 -0.66
N THR A 65 -10.21 1.79 -0.17
CA THR A 65 -9.88 3.23 -0.10
C THR A 65 -8.69 3.49 0.83
N ASN A 66 -8.65 2.85 2.00
CA ASN A 66 -7.52 2.93 2.92
C ASN A 66 -6.22 2.46 2.26
N LEU A 67 -6.27 1.31 1.58
CA LEU A 67 -5.13 0.74 0.89
C LEU A 67 -4.68 1.61 -0.30
N GLU A 68 -5.61 2.16 -1.07
CA GLU A 68 -5.33 3.09 -2.17
C GLU A 68 -4.60 4.34 -1.67
N HIS A 69 -5.08 4.96 -0.59
CA HIS A 69 -4.44 6.13 0.02
C HIS A 69 -3.03 5.81 0.51
N PHE A 70 -2.87 4.71 1.26
CA PHE A 70 -1.56 4.25 1.71
C PHE A 70 -0.59 4.02 0.54
N LEU A 71 -0.99 3.31 -0.51
CA LEU A 71 -0.15 3.04 -1.68
C LEU A 71 0.20 4.31 -2.45
N ARG A 72 -0.74 5.27 -2.54
CA ARG A 72 -0.50 6.58 -3.14
C ARG A 72 0.58 7.36 -2.38
N SER A 73 0.46 7.45 -1.05
CA SER A 73 1.47 8.11 -0.22
C SER A 73 2.82 7.40 -0.30
N LEU A 74 2.82 6.06 -0.30
CA LEU A 74 4.04 5.26 -0.46
C LEU A 74 4.71 5.53 -1.80
N TYR A 75 3.96 5.54 -2.91
CA TYR A 75 4.48 5.82 -4.25
C TYR A 75 5.23 7.15 -4.30
N PHE A 76 4.61 8.23 -3.81
CA PHE A 76 5.24 9.55 -3.84
C PHE A 76 6.48 9.62 -2.95
N LEU A 77 6.46 8.98 -1.78
CA LEU A 77 7.62 8.91 -0.90
C LEU A 77 8.79 8.13 -1.52
N LEU A 78 8.52 6.98 -2.14
CA LEU A 78 9.55 6.19 -2.81
C LEU A 78 10.15 6.93 -4.02
N LYS A 79 9.31 7.60 -4.83
CA LYS A 79 9.76 8.49 -5.91
C LYS A 79 10.65 9.61 -5.38
N TRP A 80 10.24 10.30 -4.33
CA TRP A 80 11.00 11.40 -3.72
C TRP A 80 12.36 10.92 -3.20
N LYS A 81 12.40 9.74 -2.57
CA LYS A 81 13.60 9.12 -2.02
C LYS A 81 14.49 8.45 -3.07
N GLN A 82 14.07 8.42 -4.34
CA GLN A 82 14.80 7.77 -5.44
C GLN A 82 15.11 6.29 -5.14
N VAL A 83 14.15 5.58 -4.53
CA VAL A 83 14.24 4.13 -4.32
C VAL A 83 14.21 3.42 -5.68
N ASP A 84 14.73 2.18 -5.72
CA ASP A 84 14.74 1.29 -6.89
C ASP A 84 13.48 1.41 -7.76
N SER A 85 13.69 1.59 -9.07
CA SER A 85 12.61 1.84 -10.02
C SER A 85 11.67 0.64 -10.18
N GLY A 86 12.17 -0.59 -10.03
CA GLY A 86 11.36 -1.80 -10.13
C GLY A 86 10.34 -1.89 -9.00
N LEU A 87 10.70 -1.51 -7.77
CA LEU A 87 9.73 -1.43 -6.67
C LEU A 87 8.67 -0.35 -6.92
N ILE A 88 9.10 0.83 -7.40
CA ILE A 88 8.19 1.94 -7.68
C ILE A 88 7.15 1.53 -8.74
N GLU A 89 7.59 0.84 -9.80
CA GLU A 89 6.71 0.30 -10.84
C GLU A 89 5.70 -0.69 -10.26
N LYS A 90 6.12 -1.61 -9.39
CA LYS A 90 5.19 -2.56 -8.73
C LYS A 90 4.16 -1.86 -7.86
N VAL A 91 4.55 -0.84 -7.10
CA VAL A 91 3.60 -0.05 -6.28
C VAL A 91 2.60 0.68 -7.17
N ASP A 92 3.06 1.27 -8.26
CA ASP A 92 2.23 1.98 -9.23
C ASP A 92 1.24 1.05 -9.95
N GLU A 93 1.67 -0.13 -10.39
CA GLU A 93 0.79 -1.16 -10.97
C GLU A 93 -0.35 -1.53 -10.02
N ARG A 94 -0.04 -1.76 -8.72
CA ARG A 94 -1.05 -2.08 -7.71
C ARG A 94 -2.00 -0.91 -7.46
N LEU A 95 -1.46 0.31 -7.37
CA LEU A 95 -2.26 1.51 -7.18
C LEU A 95 -3.25 1.74 -8.33
N ARG A 96 -2.83 1.54 -9.57
CA ARG A 96 -3.72 1.67 -10.75
C ARG A 96 -4.83 0.63 -10.74
N ALA A 97 -4.52 -0.63 -10.42
CA ALA A 97 -5.50 -1.70 -10.33
C ALA A 97 -6.56 -1.42 -9.25
N LEU A 98 -6.15 -0.89 -8.10
CA LEU A 98 -7.05 -0.52 -7.01
C LEU A 98 -7.87 0.73 -7.33
N SER A 99 -7.25 1.78 -7.87
CA SER A 99 -7.94 3.03 -8.21
C SER A 99 -9.07 2.81 -9.22
N TRP A 100 -8.84 1.96 -10.24
CA TRP A 100 -9.87 1.59 -11.20
C TRP A 100 -11.05 0.89 -10.52
N TYR A 101 -10.78 -0.02 -9.58
CA TYR A 101 -11.83 -0.73 -8.86
C TYR A 101 -12.65 0.19 -7.96
N VAL A 102 -11.99 1.06 -7.18
CA VAL A 102 -12.68 2.03 -6.31
C VAL A 102 -13.56 2.96 -7.14
N GLN A 103 -13.05 3.49 -8.26
CA GLN A 103 -13.84 4.34 -9.16
C GLN A 103 -15.05 3.62 -9.77
N ALA A 104 -14.94 2.31 -10.07
CA ALA A 104 -16.00 1.55 -10.71
C ALA A 104 -17.11 1.06 -9.74
N ASN A 105 -16.88 1.06 -8.42
CA ASN A 105 -17.78 0.43 -7.45
C ASN A 105 -18.18 1.31 -6.26
N VAL A 106 -17.59 2.50 -6.11
CA VAL A 106 -17.81 3.40 -4.95
C VAL A 106 -18.46 4.73 -5.36
N LEU A 107 -18.48 5.05 -6.66
CA LEU A 107 -19.14 6.22 -7.26
C LEU A 107 -20.35 5.77 -8.10
#